data_AF-A0A1T4XDR1-F1
#
_entry.id   AF-A0A1T4XDR1-F1
#
_cell.length_a   1.000
_cell.length_b   1.000
_cell.length_c   1.000
_cell.angle_alpha   90.00
_cell.angle_beta   90.00
_cell.angle_gamma   90.00
#
_symmetry.space_group_name_H-M   'P 1'
#
loop_
_entity.id
_entity.type
_entity.pdbx_description
1 polymer ?
#
loop_
_entity_poly.entity_id
_entity_poly.type
_entity_poly.pdbx_seq_one_letter_code
_entity_poly.pdbx_strand_id
1 'polypeptide(L)'
;MGVFTVLTDYIKNTFSKLNQYIILQLLWVIAIYYFVLNSLLDFISIIDGMTFNITSINGILEYNQSILDFLQKYEIIWIGLTILLFFASIIVILVTHTLFENYMFIRSCSKYGGELSVWSLIIYGTYKLYIFAGSYYGIVLFAISAVAHWVKEKKSNLLSRFY
;
A
#
# COMPACT_ATOMS: atom_id res chain seq x y z
N MET A 1 -9.03 4.60 34.44
CA MET A 1 -7.67 5.10 34.13
C MET A 1 -6.72 4.03 33.58
N GLY A 2 -6.89 2.73 33.89
CA GLY A 2 -5.95 1.66 33.47
C GLY A 2 -6.10 1.07 32.05
N VAL A 3 -7.27 1.16 31.40
CA VAL A 3 -7.46 0.58 30.05
C VAL A 3 -6.77 1.44 28.97
N PHE A 4 -6.85 2.76 29.12
CA PHE A 4 -6.19 3.69 28.20
C PHE A 4 -4.68 3.51 28.24
N THR A 5 -4.06 3.41 29.42
CA THR A 5 -2.60 3.22 29.55
C THR A 5 -2.12 1.91 28.93
N VAL A 6 -2.86 0.82 29.10
CA VAL A 6 -2.53 -0.48 28.48
C VAL A 6 -2.58 -0.38 26.95
N LEU A 7 -3.58 0.32 26.41
CA LEU A 7 -3.72 0.53 24.96
C LEU A 7 -2.58 1.42 24.44
N THR A 8 -2.25 2.50 25.13
CA THR A 8 -1.15 3.40 24.76
C THR A 8 0.19 2.68 24.80
N ASP A 9 0.44 1.85 25.81
CA ASP A 9 1.68 1.08 25.93
C ASP A 9 1.78 -0.02 24.87
N TYR A 10 0.66 -0.67 24.54
CA TYR A 10 0.62 -1.65 23.45
C TYR A 10 0.88 -0.99 22.10
N ILE A 11 0.24 0.14 21.82
CA ILE A 11 0.48 0.95 20.61
C ILE A 11 1.95 1.39 20.59
N LYS A 12 2.45 1.99 21.66
CA LYS A 12 3.83 2.50 21.75
C LYS A 12 4.87 1.39 21.57
N ASN A 13 4.65 0.20 22.13
CA ASN A 13 5.53 -0.95 21.99
C ASN A 13 5.44 -1.63 20.61
N THR A 14 4.29 -1.49 19.93
CA THR A 14 4.14 -1.93 18.54
C THR A 14 4.85 -0.95 17.62
N PHE A 15 4.63 0.36 17.80
CA PHE A 15 5.28 1.45 17.06
C PHE A 15 6.80 1.51 17.26
N SER A 16 7.31 1.18 18.46
CA SER A 16 8.76 1.13 18.70
C SER A 16 9.46 -0.02 17.97
N LYS A 17 8.72 -1.07 17.59
CA LYS A 17 9.20 -2.22 16.83
C LYS A 17 8.94 -2.11 15.32
N LEU A 18 8.14 -1.13 14.90
CA LEU A 18 7.86 -0.83 13.51
C LEU A 18 9.09 -0.19 12.87
N ASN A 19 9.86 -0.98 12.13
CA ASN A 19 10.82 -0.47 11.16
C ASN A 19 10.09 0.47 10.16
N GLN A 20 10.75 1.51 9.68
CA GLN A 20 10.16 2.55 8.84
C GLN A 20 9.48 2.00 7.57
N TYR A 21 10.00 0.89 7.03
CA TYR A 21 9.40 0.17 5.91
C TYR A 21 8.09 -0.54 6.25
N ILE A 22 7.91 -0.96 7.51
CA ILE A 22 6.71 -1.64 7.98
C ILE A 22 5.53 -0.65 8.02
N ILE A 23 5.76 0.64 8.28
CA ILE A 23 4.71 1.66 8.23
C ILE A 23 4.15 1.80 6.80
N LEU A 24 5.04 1.86 5.79
CA LEU A 24 4.62 1.97 4.38
C LEU A 24 3.93 0.70 3.89
N GLN A 25 4.43 -0.47 4.31
CA GLN A 25 3.77 -1.75 4.05
C GLN A 25 2.37 -1.81 4.68
N LEU A 26 2.25 -1.36 5.93
CA LEU A 26 0.97 -1.33 6.64
C LEU A 26 -0.02 -0.37 5.95
N LEU A 27 0.45 0.80 5.52
CA LEU A 27 -0.36 1.73 4.74
C LEU A 27 -0.85 1.10 3.43
N TRP A 28 0.01 0.36 2.74
CA TRP A 28 -0.35 -0.35 1.52
C TRP A 28 -1.42 -1.44 1.77
N VAL A 29 -1.27 -2.23 2.84
CA VAL A 29 -2.26 -3.25 3.22
C VAL A 29 -3.61 -2.62 3.54
N ILE A 30 -3.61 -1.49 4.27
CA ILE A 30 -4.82 -0.73 4.58
C ILE A 30 -5.47 -0.22 3.29
N ALA A 31 -4.70 0.29 2.34
CA ALA A 31 -5.23 0.75 1.06
C ALA A 31 -5.89 -0.38 0.26
N ILE A 32 -5.26 -1.55 0.19
CA ILE A 32 -5.84 -2.74 -0.47
C ILE A 32 -7.17 -3.12 0.19
N TYR A 33 -7.24 -3.10 1.51
CA TYR A 33 -8.47 -3.41 2.24
C TYR A 33 -9.62 -2.49 1.82
N TYR A 34 -9.39 -1.18 1.78
CA TYR A 34 -10.42 -0.22 1.34
C TYR A 34 -10.86 -0.46 -0.12
N PHE A 35 -9.91 -0.75 -1.02
CA PHE A 35 -10.22 -1.02 -2.43
C PHE A 35 -11.01 -2.32 -2.61
N VAL A 36 -10.69 -3.38 -1.88
CA VAL A 36 -11.46 -4.63 -1.90
C VAL A 36 -12.86 -4.40 -1.37
N LEU A 37 -13.00 -3.64 -0.28
CA LEU A 37 -14.31 -3.36 0.31
C LEU A 37 -15.19 -2.57 -0.67
N ASN A 38 -14.66 -1.54 -1.32
CA ASN A 38 -15.38 -0.80 -2.37
C ASN A 38 -15.75 -1.69 -3.57
N SER A 39 -14.83 -2.53 -4.04
CA SER A 39 -15.11 -3.48 -5.13
C SER A 39 -16.21 -4.49 -4.78
N LEU A 40 -16.25 -4.99 -3.54
CA LEU A 40 -17.30 -5.91 -3.09
C LEU A 40 -18.66 -5.21 -3.03
N LEU A 41 -18.70 -3.94 -2.64
CA LEU A 41 -19.95 -3.17 -2.61
C LEU A 41 -20.50 -2.95 -4.01
N ASP A 42 -19.63 -2.51 -4.93
CA ASP A 42 -20.00 -2.37 -6.34
C ASP A 42 -20.49 -3.71 -6.90
N PHE A 43 -19.82 -4.81 -6.56
CA PHE A 43 -20.23 -6.15 -7.00
C PHE A 43 -21.58 -6.59 -6.44
N ILE A 44 -21.86 -6.36 -5.15
CA ILE A 44 -23.15 -6.66 -4.52
C ILE A 44 -24.26 -5.83 -5.17
N SER A 45 -24.04 -4.53 -5.40
CA SER A 45 -25.03 -3.66 -6.06
C SER A 45 -25.33 -4.07 -7.52
N ILE A 46 -24.39 -4.73 -8.21
CA ILE A 46 -24.60 -5.28 -9.56
C ILE A 46 -25.43 -6.58 -9.51
N ILE A 47 -25.25 -7.41 -8.48
CA ILE A 47 -25.91 -8.72 -8.37
C ILE A 47 -27.29 -8.63 -7.74
N ASP A 48 -27.49 -7.71 -6.80
CA ASP A 48 -28.74 -7.60 -6.06
C ASP A 48 -29.68 -6.52 -6.63
N GLY A 49 -30.77 -7.00 -7.22
CA GLY A 49 -32.09 -6.36 -7.09
C GLY A 49 -32.75 -6.66 -5.74
N MET A 50 -32.00 -7.20 -4.77
CA MET A 50 -32.49 -7.69 -3.48
C MET A 50 -31.99 -6.77 -2.36
N THR A 51 -32.94 -6.35 -1.53
CA THR A 51 -32.79 -5.39 -0.44
C THR A 51 -31.86 -5.91 0.66
N PHE A 52 -30.54 -5.85 0.47
CA PHE A 52 -29.64 -5.89 1.62
C PHE A 52 -29.96 -4.68 2.50
N ASN A 53 -30.23 -4.92 3.78
CA ASN A 53 -30.47 -3.85 4.73
C ASN A 53 -29.13 -3.24 5.14
N ILE A 54 -28.58 -2.39 4.26
CA ILE A 54 -27.26 -1.75 4.39
C ILE A 54 -27.29 -0.60 5.43
N THR A 55 -28.45 -0.27 6.01
CA THR A 55 -28.62 0.87 6.93
C THR A 55 -27.69 0.85 8.15
N SER A 56 -27.25 -0.32 8.63
CA SER A 56 -26.28 -0.43 9.72
C SER A 56 -24.82 -0.26 9.28
N ILE A 57 -24.52 -0.37 7.98
CA ILE A 57 -23.17 -0.32 7.40
C ILE A 57 -22.93 1.01 6.67
N ASN A 58 -23.98 1.78 6.35
CA ASN A 58 -23.91 3.06 5.61
C ASN A 58 -22.79 4.01 6.08
N GLY A 59 -22.55 4.14 7.39
CA GLY A 59 -21.48 4.99 7.89
C GLY A 59 -20.07 4.55 7.47
N ILE A 60 -19.82 3.23 7.39
CA ILE A 60 -18.56 2.67 6.89
C ILE A 60 -18.45 2.90 5.38
N LEU A 61 -19.58 2.84 4.66
CA LEU A 61 -19.62 3.06 3.21
C LEU A 61 -19.30 4.51 2.84
N GLU A 62 -19.96 5.46 3.50
CA GLU A 62 -19.72 6.88 3.30
C GLU A 62 -18.26 7.24 3.60
N TYR A 63 -17.70 6.65 4.65
CA TYR A 63 -16.30 6.85 4.99
C TYR A 63 -15.34 6.30 3.91
N ASN A 64 -15.59 5.08 3.42
CA ASN A 64 -14.76 4.48 2.38
C ASN A 64 -14.85 5.22 1.05
N GLN A 65 -16.05 5.70 0.69
CA GLN A 65 -16.26 6.52 -0.49
C GLN A 65 -15.54 7.86 -0.37
N SER A 66 -15.60 8.51 0.80
CA SER A 66 -14.89 9.76 1.08
C SER A 66 -13.37 9.61 0.94
N ILE A 67 -12.79 8.49 1.38
CA ILE A 67 -11.37 8.17 1.16
C ILE A 67 -11.08 8.06 -0.35
N LEU A 68 -11.93 7.36 -1.10
CA LEU A 68 -11.75 7.19 -2.54
C LEU A 68 -11.83 8.55 -3.27
N ASP A 69 -12.81 9.38 -2.93
CA ASP A 69 -12.99 10.71 -3.50
C ASP A 69 -11.79 11.62 -3.18
N PHE A 70 -11.26 11.52 -1.95
CA PHE A 70 -10.03 12.22 -1.56
C PHE A 70 -8.84 11.80 -2.44
N LEU A 71 -8.64 10.49 -2.65
CA LEU A 71 -7.57 9.97 -3.49
C LEU A 71 -7.71 10.42 -4.96
N GLN A 72 -8.93 10.38 -5.51
CA GLN A 72 -9.22 10.86 -6.86
C GLN A 72 -8.93 12.36 -7.00
N LYS A 73 -9.37 13.17 -6.05
CA LYS A 73 -9.19 14.63 -6.07
C LYS A 73 -7.72 15.02 -6.07
N TYR A 74 -6.89 14.33 -5.29
CA TYR A 74 -5.47 14.67 -5.13
C TYR A 74 -4.54 13.80 -5.97
N GLU A 75 -5.06 13.00 -6.90
CA GLU A 75 -4.30 12.02 -7.67
C GLU A 75 -3.10 12.65 -8.39
N ILE A 76 -3.33 13.75 -9.11
CA ILE A 76 -2.31 14.43 -9.92
C ILE A 76 -1.19 14.97 -9.02
N ILE A 77 -1.57 15.55 -7.87
CA ILE A 77 -0.61 16.09 -6.89
C ILE A 77 0.20 14.95 -6.28
N TRP A 78 -0.45 13.84 -5.94
CA TRP A 78 0.20 12.68 -5.34
C TRP A 78 1.25 12.05 -6.28
N ILE A 79 0.90 11.80 -7.54
CA ILE A 79 1.87 11.24 -8.50
C ILE A 79 3.00 12.24 -8.80
N GLY A 80 2.67 13.54 -8.92
CA GLY A 80 3.64 14.61 -9.11
C GLY A 80 4.68 14.65 -7.99
N LEU A 81 4.23 14.64 -6.73
CA LEU A 81 5.10 14.60 -5.55
C LEU A 81 5.93 13.32 -5.50
N THR A 82 5.35 12.18 -5.88
CA THR A 82 6.05 10.89 -5.88
C THR A 82 7.21 10.88 -6.87
N ILE A 83 6.99 11.41 -8.09
CA ILE A 83 8.03 11.53 -9.12
C ILE A 83 9.11 12.51 -8.69
N LEU A 84 8.73 13.68 -8.15
CA LEU A 84 9.68 14.66 -7.64
C LEU A 84 10.55 14.09 -6.51
N LEU A 85 9.95 13.34 -5.59
CA LEU A 85 10.66 12.70 -4.49
C LEU A 85 11.65 11.64 -5.00
N PHE A 86 11.27 10.88 -6.01
CA PHE A 86 12.14 9.88 -6.64
C PHE A 86 13.38 10.54 -7.25
N PHE A 87 13.20 11.59 -8.06
CA PHE A 87 14.32 12.32 -8.66
C PHE A 87 15.18 13.04 -7.62
N ALA A 88 14.57 13.67 -6.61
CA ALA A 88 15.28 14.28 -5.50
C ALA A 88 16.14 13.25 -4.76
N SER A 89 15.62 12.05 -4.53
CA SER A 89 16.38 10.97 -3.90
C SER A 89 17.58 10.53 -4.73
N ILE A 90 17.46 10.44 -6.06
CA ILE A 90 18.59 10.08 -6.94
C ILE A 90 19.71 11.11 -6.79
N ILE A 91 19.37 12.40 -6.84
CA ILE A 91 20.34 13.49 -6.70
C ILE A 91 21.03 13.41 -5.33
N VAL A 92 20.27 13.26 -4.25
CA VAL A 92 20.82 13.17 -2.89
C VAL A 92 21.73 11.96 -2.73
N ILE A 93 21.37 10.81 -3.28
CA ILE A 93 22.21 9.60 -3.24
C ILE A 93 23.52 9.83 -3.99
N LEU A 94 23.46 10.42 -5.20
CA LEU A 94 24.65 10.73 -6.00
C LEU A 94 25.58 11.69 -5.25
N VAL A 95 25.06 12.80 -4.74
CA VAL A 95 25.83 13.81 -3.99
C VAL A 95 26.46 13.18 -2.74
N THR A 96 25.68 12.39 -2.00
CA THR A 96 26.16 11.71 -0.78
C THR A 96 27.27 10.72 -1.10
N HIS A 97 27.16 9.99 -2.20
CA HIS A 97 28.19 9.05 -2.60
C HIS A 97 29.49 9.74 -3.01
N THR A 98 29.42 10.91 -3.64
CA THR A 98 30.59 11.68 -4.09
C THR A 98 31.28 12.48 -2.98
N LEU A 99 30.53 13.08 -2.06
CA LEU A 99 31.08 14.04 -1.07
C LEU A 99 31.22 13.45 0.34
N PHE A 100 30.46 12.42 0.66
CA PHE A 100 30.32 11.91 2.03
C PHE A 100 30.55 10.39 2.11
N GLU A 101 31.45 9.86 1.28
CA GLU A 101 31.70 8.41 1.17
C GLU A 101 31.99 7.74 2.52
N ASN A 102 32.70 8.45 3.41
CA ASN A 102 33.08 7.96 4.74
C ASN A 102 31.98 8.11 5.82
N TYR A 103 30.87 8.79 5.54
CA TYR A 103 29.80 9.06 6.51
C TYR A 103 28.63 8.10 6.35
N MET A 104 28.73 6.96 7.04
CA MET A 104 27.75 5.86 6.97
C MET A 104 26.31 6.29 7.31
N PHE A 105 26.13 7.21 8.27
CA PHE A 105 24.83 7.72 8.68
C PHE A 105 24.14 8.52 7.56
N ILE A 106 24.84 9.47 6.94
CA ILE A 106 24.31 10.31 5.86
C ILE A 106 23.94 9.43 4.65
N ARG A 107 24.79 8.45 4.34
CA ARG A 107 24.54 7.47 3.28
C ARG A 107 23.32 6.60 3.56
N SER A 108 23.10 6.17 4.79
CA SER A 108 21.89 5.40 5.15
C SER A 108 20.64 6.27 5.00
N CYS A 109 20.67 7.50 5.51
CA CYS A 109 19.52 8.41 5.45
C CYS A 109 19.16 8.85 4.02
N SER A 110 20.15 8.94 3.13
CA SER A 110 19.94 9.34 1.73
C SER A 110 19.04 8.39 0.93
N LYS A 111 18.91 7.13 1.35
CA LYS A 111 18.12 6.11 0.65
C LYS A 111 16.62 6.16 0.96
N TYR A 112 16.25 6.78 2.09
CA TYR A 112 14.86 6.77 2.56
C TYR A 112 13.90 7.47 1.61
N GLY A 113 14.33 8.57 0.96
CA GLY A 113 13.49 9.27 -0.02
C GLY A 113 13.12 8.37 -1.20
N GLY A 114 14.07 7.58 -1.68
CA GLY A 114 13.88 6.64 -2.77
C GLY A 114 12.92 5.53 -2.38
N GLU A 115 13.10 4.94 -1.22
CA GLU A 115 12.22 3.88 -0.73
C GLU A 115 10.79 4.36 -0.49
N LEU A 116 10.63 5.56 0.06
CA LEU A 116 9.32 6.22 0.19
C LEU A 116 8.64 6.40 -1.16
N SER A 117 9.38 6.87 -2.17
CA SER A 117 8.84 7.06 -3.52
C SER A 117 8.46 5.73 -4.20
N VAL A 118 9.25 4.66 -4.00
CA VAL A 118 8.94 3.32 -4.52
C VAL A 118 7.66 2.77 -3.86
N TRP A 119 7.53 2.88 -2.54
CA TRP A 119 6.31 2.45 -1.85
C TRP A 119 5.10 3.28 -2.26
N SER A 120 5.25 4.59 -2.40
CA SER A 120 4.19 5.47 -2.92
C SER A 120 3.75 5.04 -4.33
N LEU A 121 4.70 4.69 -5.22
CA LEU A 121 4.40 4.16 -6.55
C LEU A 121 3.66 2.81 -6.50
N ILE A 122 4.02 1.92 -5.58
CA ILE A 122 3.31 0.64 -5.40
C ILE A 122 1.86 0.89 -4.99
N ILE A 123 1.62 1.78 -4.01
CA ILE A 123 0.27 2.13 -3.55
C ILE A 123 -0.52 2.79 -4.69
N TYR A 124 0.10 3.71 -5.43
CA TYR A 124 -0.51 4.33 -6.61
C TYR A 124 -0.87 3.32 -7.70
N GLY A 125 0.03 2.37 -7.96
CA GLY A 125 -0.20 1.27 -8.89
C GLY A 125 -1.40 0.42 -8.47
N THR A 126 -1.52 0.06 -7.19
CA THR A 126 -2.69 -0.68 -6.68
C THR A 126 -3.99 0.13 -6.78
N TYR A 127 -3.93 1.43 -6.53
CA TYR A 127 -5.07 2.32 -6.73
C TYR A 127 -5.51 2.36 -8.20
N LYS A 128 -4.58 2.48 -9.15
CA LYS A 128 -4.91 2.44 -10.58
C LYS A 128 -5.45 1.09 -11.03
N LEU A 129 -4.92 0.01 -10.47
CA LEU A 129 -5.42 -1.34 -10.72
C LEU A 129 -6.86 -1.49 -10.22
N TYR A 130 -7.19 -0.90 -9.07
CA TYR A 130 -8.55 -0.82 -8.56
C TYR A 130 -9.48 -0.04 -9.49
N ILE A 131 -9.12 1.18 -9.87
CA ILE A 131 -9.94 2.00 -10.80
C ILE A 131 -10.18 1.28 -12.14
N PHE A 132 -9.18 0.55 -12.63
CA PHE A 132 -9.30 -0.23 -13.87
C PHE A 132 -10.19 -1.47 -13.72
N ALA A 133 -10.06 -2.21 -12.62
CA ALA A 133 -10.80 -3.46 -12.41
C ALA A 133 -12.23 -3.25 -11.85
N GLY A 134 -12.48 -2.11 -11.19
CA GLY A 134 -13.76 -1.76 -10.58
C GLY A 134 -14.27 -2.85 -9.64
N SER A 135 -15.51 -3.29 -9.85
CA SER A 135 -16.17 -4.34 -9.06
C SER A 135 -15.45 -5.69 -9.09
N TYR A 136 -14.63 -5.97 -10.11
CA TYR A 136 -13.89 -7.22 -10.25
C TYR A 136 -12.50 -7.19 -9.60
N TYR A 137 -12.11 -6.10 -8.95
CA TYR A 137 -10.78 -5.94 -8.35
C TYR A 137 -10.39 -7.09 -7.41
N GLY A 138 -11.31 -7.60 -6.58
CA GLY A 138 -11.06 -8.75 -5.73
C GLY A 138 -10.65 -10.02 -6.50
N ILE A 139 -11.27 -10.28 -7.64
CA ILE A 139 -10.95 -11.42 -8.51
C ILE A 139 -9.58 -11.20 -9.17
N VAL A 140 -9.28 -9.98 -9.61
CA VAL A 140 -7.98 -9.65 -10.19
C VAL A 140 -6.85 -9.85 -9.18
N LEU A 141 -7.03 -9.44 -7.92
CA LEU A 141 -6.06 -9.70 -6.85
C LEU A 141 -5.85 -11.20 -6.62
N PHE A 142 -6.93 -11.99 -6.63
CA PHE A 142 -6.83 -13.43 -6.50
C PHE A 142 -6.02 -14.05 -7.66
N ALA A 143 -6.27 -13.62 -8.90
CA ALA A 143 -5.52 -14.06 -10.06
C ALA A 143 -4.03 -13.70 -9.97
N ILE A 144 -3.69 -12.48 -9.54
CA ILE A 144 -2.30 -12.04 -9.33
C ILE A 144 -1.63 -12.92 -8.26
N SER A 145 -2.32 -13.20 -7.16
CA SER A 145 -1.81 -14.07 -6.09
C SER A 145 -1.56 -15.50 -6.58
N ALA A 146 -2.49 -16.06 -7.34
CA ALA A 146 -2.36 -17.40 -7.93
C ALA A 146 -1.17 -17.47 -8.91
N VAL A 147 -0.99 -16.47 -9.77
CA VAL A 147 0.15 -16.36 -10.68
C VAL A 147 1.46 -16.24 -9.90
N ALA A 148 1.50 -15.41 -8.85
CA ALA A 148 2.68 -15.25 -8.01
C ALA A 148 3.06 -16.57 -7.30
N HIS A 149 2.07 -17.31 -6.79
CA HIS A 149 2.27 -18.63 -6.21
C HIS A 149 2.84 -19.61 -7.25
N TRP A 150 2.24 -19.66 -8.44
CA TRP A 150 2.68 -20.55 -9.51
C TRP A 150 4.11 -20.25 -9.97
N VAL A 151 4.48 -18.98 -10.11
CA VAL A 151 5.84 -18.55 -10.43
C VAL A 151 6.83 -18.99 -9.35
N LYS A 152 6.46 -18.83 -8.07
CA LYS A 152 7.29 -19.25 -6.93
C LYS A 152 7.50 -20.76 -6.92
N GLU A 153 6.45 -21.53 -7.17
CA GLU A 153 6.49 -22.99 -7.24
C GLU A 153 7.37 -23.48 -8.40
N LYS A 154 7.22 -22.88 -9.59
CA LYS A 154 8.05 -23.21 -10.76
C LYS A 154 9.53 -22.91 -10.52
N LYS A 155 9.84 -21.80 -9.82
CA LYS A 155 11.22 -21.46 -9.42
C LYS A 155 11.79 -22.47 -8.41
N SER A 156 10.98 -22.90 -7.44
CA SER A 156 11.36 -23.93 -6.47
C SER A 156 11.64 -25.28 -7.14
N ASN A 157 10.78 -25.70 -8.08
CA ASN A 157 10.93 -26.94 -8.83
C ASN A 157 12.10 -26.92 -9.83
N LEU A 158 12.46 -25.74 -10.35
CA LEU A 158 13.68 -25.57 -11.12
C LEU A 158 14.92 -25.72 -10.23
N LEU A 159 14.94 -25.08 -9.05
CA LEU A 159 16.05 -25.17 -8.10
C LEU A 159 16.25 -26.60 -7.55
N SER A 160 15.17 -27.35 -7.29
CA SER A 160 15.26 -28.75 -6.86
C SER A 160 15.67 -29.73 -7.95
N ARG A 161 15.62 -29.32 -9.24
CA ARG A 161 16.15 -30.11 -10.36
C ARG A 161 17.65 -29.92 -10.59
N PHE A 162 18.24 -28.88 -9.99
CA PHE A 162 19.68 -28.58 -10.08
C PHE A 162 20.48 -29.09 -8.86
N TYR A 163 19.80 -29.54 -7.81
CA TYR A 163 20.37 -30.25 -6.66
C TYR A 163 20.05 -31.74 -6.74
#